data_AF-A0A8I0WBJ6-F1
#
_entry.id   AF-A0A8I0WBJ6-F1
#
_cell.length_a   1.000
_cell.length_b   1.000
_cell.length_c   1.000
_cell.angle_alpha   90.00
_cell.angle_beta   90.00
_cell.angle_gamma   90.00
#
_symmetry.space_group_name_H-M   'P 1'
#
loop_
_entity.id
_entity.type
_entity.pdbx_description
1 polymer ?
#
loop_
_entity_poly.entity_id
_entity_poly.type
_entity_poly.pdbx_seq_one_letter_code
_entity_poly.pdbx_strand_id
1 'polypeptide(L)' 'MARKQVSRKRRVKKNIENGVAHIRSTFNNTIVTITDEFGNALSWSSAGALGFKGSKKSTPFAAQMASETASKSAM' A
#
# COMPACT_ATOMS: atom_id res chain seq x y z
N MET A 1 17.30 12.51 24.53
CA MET A 1 16.52 13.02 23.38
C MET A 1 15.23 12.21 23.27
N ALA A 2 14.09 12.78 23.68
CA ALA A 2 12.81 12.08 23.67
C ALA A 2 12.30 11.86 22.24
N ARG A 3 12.09 10.59 21.84
CA ARG A 3 11.46 10.24 20.56
C ARG A 3 10.02 10.77 20.55
N LYS A 4 9.76 11.78 19.72
CA LYS A 4 8.41 12.29 19.44
C LYS A 4 7.57 11.17 18.85
N GLN A 5 6.72 10.54 19.66
CA GLN A 5 5.71 9.61 19.18
C GLN A 5 4.72 10.40 18.31
N VAL A 6 4.86 10.27 16.99
CA VAL A 6 3.90 10.80 16.04
C VAL A 6 2.63 9.96 16.20
N SER A 7 1.68 10.48 16.99
CA SER A 7 0.32 9.96 17.08
C SER A 7 -0.23 9.82 15.66
N ARG A 8 -0.38 8.58 15.18
CA ARG A 8 -1.05 8.30 13.91
C ARG A 8 -2.50 8.73 14.10
N LYS A 9 -2.87 9.86 13.49
CA LYS A 9 -4.27 10.28 13.36
C LYS A 9 -5.08 9.04 12.98
N ARG A 10 -6.02 8.63 13.83
CA ARG A 10 -6.96 7.53 13.56
C ARG A 10 -7.55 7.81 12.18
N ARG A 11 -7.26 6.94 11.21
CA ARG A 11 -7.96 6.96 9.92
C ARG A 11 -9.42 6.73 10.26
N VAL A 12 -10.21 7.79 10.11
CA VAL A 12 -11.67 7.69 10.13
C VAL A 12 -12.00 6.69 9.04
N LYS A 13 -12.61 5.55 9.41
CA LYS A 13 -13.16 4.60 8.46
C LYS A 13 -14.30 5.31 7.73
N LYS A 14 -13.96 6.05 6.68
CA LYS A 14 -14.94 6.49 5.69
C LYS A 14 -15.22 5.26 4.85
N ASN A 15 -16.47 4.80 4.87
CA ASN A 15 -16.90 3.73 4.00
C ASN A 15 -16.99 4.31 2.59
N ILE A 16 -15.93 4.11 1.82
CA ILE A 16 -15.79 4.65 0.47
C ILE A 16 -16.24 3.56 -0.47
N GLU A 17 -17.36 3.79 -1.15
CA GLU A 17 -18.01 2.81 -2.04
C GLU A 17 -17.23 2.63 -3.34
N ASN A 18 -16.63 3.71 -3.85
CA ASN A 18 -15.86 3.73 -5.08
C ASN A 18 -14.47 4.32 -4.82
N GLY A 19 -13.44 3.70 -5.39
CA GLY A 19 -12.06 4.16 -5.26
C GLY A 19 -11.23 3.79 -6.48
N VAL A 20 -10.01 4.34 -6.53
CA VAL A 20 -9.07 4.13 -7.63
C VAL A 20 -7.87 3.32 -7.12
N ALA A 21 -7.49 2.29 -7.87
CA ALA A 21 -6.30 1.50 -7.61
C ALA A 21 -5.15 2.00 -8.50
N HIS A 22 -4.13 2.59 -7.88
CA HIS A 22 -2.91 3.01 -8.54
C HIS A 22 -1.83 1.93 -8.40
N ILE A 23 -1.44 1.34 -9.53
CA ILE A 23 -0.39 0.31 -9.58
C ILE A 23 0.83 0.88 -10.28
N ARG A 24 1.91 1.06 -9.52
CA ARG A 24 3.22 1.44 -10.05
C ARG A 24 4.10 0.20 -10.11
N SER A 25 4.15 -0.41 -11.29
CA SER A 25 5.05 -1.52 -11.60
C SER A 25 6.33 -0.98 -12.23
N THR A 26 7.47 -1.28 -11.60
CA THR A 26 8.81 -0.98 -12.14
C THR A 26 9.62 -2.27 -12.17
N PHE A 27 10.73 -2.29 -12.91
CA PHE A 27 11.62 -3.45 -12.97
C PHE A 27 12.15 -3.92 -11.61
N ASN A 28 12.13 -3.08 -10.58
CA ASN A 28 12.74 -3.35 -9.27
C ASN A 28 11.74 -3.43 -8.11
N ASN A 29 10.48 -3.05 -8.34
CA ASN A 29 9.45 -3.01 -7.31
C ASN A 29 8.04 -2.81 -7.89
N THR A 30 7.05 -3.34 -7.19
CA THR A 30 5.63 -3.06 -7.42
C THR A 30 5.05 -2.38 -6.20
N ILE A 31 4.42 -1.23 -6.41
CA ILE A 31 3.73 -0.46 -5.37
C ILE A 31 2.26 -0.36 -5.75
N VAL A 32 1.38 -0.75 -4.85
CA VAL A 32 -0.07 -0.69 -5.01
C VAL A 32 -0.61 0.27 -4.00
N THR A 33 -1.32 1.29 -4.46
CA THR A 33 -1.96 2.31 -3.62
C THR A 33 -3.44 2.35 -3.96
N ILE A 34 -4.28 2.21 -2.95
CA ILE A 34 -5.72 2.35 -3.08
C ILE A 34 -6.08 3.73 -2.55
N THR A 35 -6.72 4.52 -3.40
CA THR A 35 -7.17 5.86 -3.09
C THR A 35 -8.67 5.98 -3.24
N ASP A 36 -9.20 6.99 -2.59
CA ASP A 36 -10.54 7.52 -2.85
C ASP A 36 -10.57 8.24 -4.22
N GLU A 37 -11.76 8.55 -4.75
CA GLU A 37 -11.92 9.32 -6.01
C GLU A 37 -11.25 10.70 -5.94
N PHE A 38 -11.15 11.26 -4.74
CA PHE A 38 -10.50 12.54 -4.45
C PHE A 38 -8.96 12.43 -4.30
N GLY A 39 -8.37 11.25 -4.52
CA GLY A 39 -6.93 11.02 -4.41
C GLY A 39 -6.39 10.83 -2.99
N ASN A 40 -7.28 10.67 -1.99
CA ASN A 40 -6.87 10.39 -0.62
C ASN A 40 -6.43 8.92 -0.47
N ALA A 41 -5.18 8.70 -0.05
CA ALA A 41 -4.63 7.35 0.11
C ALA A 41 -5.22 6.59 1.31
N LEU A 42 -6.04 5.58 1.02
CA LEU A 42 -6.66 4.68 1.98
C LEU A 42 -5.66 3.65 2.48
N SER A 43 -5.02 2.94 1.56
CA SER A 43 -4.01 1.94 1.87
C SER A 43 -2.94 1.95 0.79
N TRP A 44 -1.75 1.50 1.17
CA TRP A 44 -0.69 1.24 0.22
C TRP A 44 0.13 0.06 0.70
N SER A 45 0.63 -0.72 -0.24
CA SER A 45 1.55 -1.80 0.02
C SER A 45 2.54 -1.89 -1.14
N SER A 46 3.66 -2.55 -0.88
CA SER A 46 4.67 -2.80 -1.91
C SER A 46 5.38 -4.11 -1.65
N ALA A 47 6.03 -4.67 -2.67
CA ALA A 47 6.85 -5.86 -2.50
C ALA A 47 7.91 -5.66 -1.40
N GLY A 48 8.52 -4.47 -1.33
CA GLY A 48 9.48 -4.14 -0.27
C GLY A 48 8.86 -4.06 1.13
N ALA A 49 7.63 -3.54 1.26
CA ALA A 49 6.94 -3.43 2.55
C ALA A 49 6.56 -4.80 3.13
N LEU A 50 6.36 -5.80 2.27
CA LEU A 50 6.10 -7.20 2.65
C LEU A 50 7.36 -7.99 3.06
N GLY A 51 8.54 -7.36 3.00
CA GLY A 51 9.79 -8.01 3.36
C GLY A 51 10.47 -8.78 2.22
N PHE A 52 9.97 -8.68 0.98
CA PHE A 52 10.72 -9.16 -0.17
C PHE A 52 11.98 -8.29 -0.35
N LYS A 53 13.15 -8.94 -0.47
CA LYS A 53 14.45 -8.28 -0.63
C LYS A 53 15.11 -8.69 -1.94
N GLY A 54 15.98 -7.82 -2.45
CA GLY A 54 16.75 -8.06 -3.68
C GLY A 54 15.86 -8.30 -4.91
N SER A 55 16.27 -9.25 -5.76
CA SER A 55 15.56 -9.66 -6.98
C SER A 55 14.17 -10.25 -6.73
N LYS A 56 13.85 -10.68 -5.51
CA LYS A 56 12.50 -11.21 -5.19
C LYS A 56 11.42 -10.12 -5.28
N LYS A 57 11.79 -8.84 -5.17
CA LYS A 57 10.85 -7.70 -5.25
C LYS A 57 10.26 -7.46 -6.64
N SER A 58 10.94 -7.91 -7.69
CA SER A 58 10.50 -7.75 -9.08
C SER A 58 9.72 -8.94 -9.62
N THR A 59 9.44 -9.93 -8.76
CA THR A 59 8.68 -11.12 -9.16
C THR A 59 7.18 -10.84 -9.20
N PRO A 60 6.44 -11.49 -10.12
CA PRO A 60 4.98 -11.37 -10.18
C PRO A 60 4.30 -11.86 -8.88
N PHE A 61 4.91 -12.83 -8.19
CA PHE A 61 4.44 -13.31 -6.90
C PHE A 61 4.47 -12.22 -5.82
N ALA A 62 5.57 -11.46 -5.73
CA ALA A 62 5.66 -10.36 -4.78
C ALA A 62 4.66 -9.23 -5.09
N ALA A 63 4.37 -8.99 -6.38
CA ALA A 63 3.36 -8.05 -6.82
C ALA A 63 1.94 -8.49 -6.39
N GLN A 64 1.60 -9.77 -6.58
CA GLN A 64 0.32 -10.33 -6.17
C GLN A 64 0.09 -10.18 -4.66
N MET A 65 1.09 -10.54 -3.85
CA MET A 65 1.04 -10.39 -2.40
C MET A 65 0.91 -8.91 -1.98
N ALA A 66 1.59 -7.99 -2.68
CA ALA A 66 1.46 -6.55 -2.44
C ALA A 66 0.04 -6.05 -2.73
N SER A 67 -0.55 -6.47 -3.83
CA SER A 67 -1.94 -6.14 -4.17
C SER A 67 -2.92 -6.66 -3.13
N GLU A 68 -2.79 -7.94 -2.73
CA GLU A 68 -3.71 -8.56 -1.78
C GLU A 68 -3.66 -7.87 -0.41
N THR A 69 -2.46 -7.52 0.06
CA THR A 69 -2.31 -6.82 1.34
C THR A 69 -2.79 -5.37 1.30
N ALA A 70 -2.60 -4.67 0.18
CA ALA A 70 -3.20 -3.34 -0.01
C ALA A 70 -4.73 -3.41 0.04
N SER A 71 -5.34 -4.37 -0.67
CA SER A 71 -6.78 -4.58 -0.69
C SER A 71 -7.35 -4.95 0.69
N LYS A 72 -6.71 -5.90 1.39
CA LYS A 72 -7.08 -6.28 2.77
C LYS A 72 -7.00 -5.11 3.75
N SER A 73 -6.08 -4.17 3.54
CA SER A 73 -5.92 -2.99 4.39
C SER A 73 -6.89 -1.85 4.04
N ALA A 74 -7.57 -1.94 2.90
CA ALA A 74 -8.56 -0.95 2.45
C ALA A 74 -10.01 -1.31 2.84
N MET A 75 -10.34 -2.60 2.97
CA MET A 75 -11.58 -3.10 3.60
C MET A 75 -11.60 -2.83 5.11
#